data_AF-A0A838KPE3-F1
#
_entry.id   AF-A0A838KPE3-F1
#
_cell.length_a   1.000
_cell.length_b   1.000
_cell.length_c   1.000
_cell.angle_alpha   90.00
_cell.angle_beta   90.00
_cell.angle_gamma   90.00
#
_symmetry.space_group_name_H-M   'P 1'
#
loop_
_entity.id
_entity.type
_entity.pdbx_description
1 polymer ?
#
loop_
_entity_poly.entity_id
_entity_poly.type
_entity_poly.pdbx_seq_one_letter_code
_entity_poly.pdbx_strand_id
1 'polypeptide(L)'
;DAEAPFGDRVTRVTLPDGTPIDPNATYKIATNNFMATGGDQFTTLTQGQNTTDTQTNLVDTVVHYLELNSPVDPQVEGRLTVE
;
A
#
# COMPACT_ATOMS: atom_id res chain seq x y z
N ASP A 1 5.41 16.69 1.93
CA ASP A 1 5.19 18.12 1.68
C ASP A 1 4.13 18.29 0.60
N ALA A 2 2.97 18.88 0.93
CA ALA A 2 1.89 19.09 -0.03
C ALA A 2 2.15 20.25 -1.00
N GLU A 3 2.97 21.22 -0.57
CA GLU A 3 3.30 22.43 -1.33
C GLU A 3 4.46 22.19 -2.31
N ALA A 4 5.22 21.11 -2.12
CA ALA A 4 6.24 20.68 -3.07
C ALA A 4 5.64 20.38 -4.47
N PRO A 5 6.43 20.59 -5.54
CA PRO A 5 6.03 20.27 -6.91
C PRO A 5 5.55 18.82 -7.08
N PHE A 6 4.72 18.60 -8.10
CA PHE A 6 4.32 17.25 -8.49
C PHE A 6 5.57 16.39 -8.77
N GLY A 7 5.65 15.21 -8.16
CA GLY A 7 6.81 14.32 -8.22
C GLY A 7 7.71 14.40 -6.97
N ASP A 8 7.70 15.52 -6.25
CA ASP A 8 8.67 15.80 -5.17
C ASP A 8 8.02 15.89 -3.76
N ARG A 9 6.77 15.44 -3.63
CA ARG A 9 5.98 15.58 -2.39
C ARG A 9 6.32 14.57 -1.29
N VAL A 10 6.92 13.44 -1.66
CA VAL A 10 7.29 12.37 -0.74
C VAL A 10 8.66 12.67 -0.14
N THR A 11 8.71 12.98 1.15
CA THR A 11 9.96 13.35 1.85
C THR A 11 10.70 12.13 2.42
N ARG A 12 9.98 11.09 2.83
CA ARG A 12 10.55 9.85 3.38
C ARG A 12 9.57 8.70 3.23
N VAL A 13 10.10 7.50 2.93
CA VAL A 13 9.37 6.24 3.00
C VAL A 13 10.22 5.24 3.79
N THR A 14 9.62 4.59 4.79
CA THR A 14 10.28 3.60 5.64
C THR A 14 9.47 2.31 5.69
N LEU A 15 10.17 1.19 5.93
CA LEU A 15 9.60 -0.08 6.32
C LEU A 15 9.00 -0.01 7.74
N PRO A 16 8.21 -1.01 8.17
CA PRO A 16 7.61 -1.03 9.50
C PRO A 16 8.60 -0.97 10.66
N ASP A 17 9.84 -1.40 10.45
CA ASP A 17 10.93 -1.32 11.43
C ASP A 17 11.63 0.06 11.47
N GLY A 18 11.19 1.00 10.64
CA GLY A 18 11.76 2.35 10.52
C GLY A 18 12.90 2.46 9.50
N THR A 19 13.34 1.36 8.89
CA THR A 19 14.41 1.37 7.89
C THR A 19 13.95 2.08 6.62
N PRO A 20 14.69 3.04 6.05
CA PRO A 20 14.36 3.64 4.74
C PRO A 20 14.27 2.59 3.64
N ILE A 21 13.39 2.80 2.66
CA ILE A 21 13.36 1.93 1.48
C ILE A 21 14.64 2.12 0.65
N ASP A 22 15.13 1.03 0.06
CA ASP A 22 16.19 1.04 -0.94
C ASP A 22 15.55 1.09 -2.34
N PRO A 23 15.79 2.15 -3.13
CA PRO A 23 15.20 2.28 -4.46
C PRO A 23 15.64 1.19 -5.45
N ASN A 24 16.70 0.44 -5.14
CA ASN A 24 17.21 -0.64 -5.99
C ASN A 24 16.75 -2.03 -5.53
N ALA A 25 16.04 -2.13 -4.40
CA ALA A 25 15.55 -3.39 -3.87
C ALA A 25 14.18 -3.78 -4.46
N THR A 26 13.89 -5.08 -4.43
CA THR A 26 12.58 -5.62 -4.80
C THR A 26 11.72 -5.81 -3.56
N TYR A 27 10.52 -5.24 -3.58
CA TYR A 27 9.53 -5.37 -2.50
C TYR A 27 8.31 -6.18 -2.96
N LYS A 28 7.82 -7.06 -2.07
CA LYS A 28 6.50 -7.67 -2.24
C LYS A 28 5.45 -6.77 -1.61
N ILE A 29 4.43 -6.42 -2.38
CA ILE A 29 3.29 -5.61 -1.95
C ILE A 29 1.99 -6.38 -2.16
N ALA A 30 0.92 -5.95 -1.49
CA ALA A 30 -0.44 -6.39 -1.74
C ALA A 30 -1.28 -5.19 -2.18
N THR A 31 -2.15 -5.39 -3.17
CA THR A 31 -3.09 -4.36 -3.65
C THR A 31 -4.32 -5.03 -4.27
N ASN A 32 -5.36 -4.25 -4.58
CA ASN A 32 -6.55 -4.74 -5.28
C ASN A 32 -6.31 -4.81 -6.80
N ASN A 33 -7.19 -5.53 -7.50
CA ASN A 33 -7.08 -5.76 -8.95
C ASN A 33 -7.21 -4.48 -9.79
N PHE A 34 -7.99 -3.48 -9.37
CA PHE A 34 -8.12 -2.20 -10.09
C PHE A 34 -6.79 -1.44 -10.12
N MET A 35 -6.10 -1.35 -8.99
CA MET A 35 -4.81 -0.68 -8.88
C MET A 35 -3.70 -1.49 -9.56
N ALA A 36 -3.72 -2.82 -9.42
CA ALA A 36 -2.75 -3.72 -10.06
C ALA A 36 -2.74 -3.59 -11.58
N THR A 37 -3.88 -3.25 -12.20
CA THR A 37 -4.00 -3.03 -13.65
C THR A 37 -3.84 -1.56 -14.07
N GLY A 38 -3.40 -0.68 -13.17
CA GLY A 38 -3.08 0.71 -13.46
C GLY A 38 -4.25 1.70 -13.32
N GLY A 39 -5.32 1.32 -12.62
CA GLY A 39 -6.39 2.24 -12.22
C GLY A 39 -5.85 3.48 -11.50
N ASP A 40 -6.58 4.59 -11.56
CA ASP A 40 -6.21 5.89 -10.97
C ASP A 40 -4.79 6.37 -11.31
N GLN A 41 -4.32 6.07 -12.52
CA GLN A 41 -2.99 6.44 -13.03
C GLN A 41 -1.81 5.76 -12.29
N PHE A 42 -2.04 4.69 -11.53
CA PHE A 42 -0.98 3.88 -10.92
C PHE A 42 -0.29 2.95 -11.92
N THR A 43 0.10 3.48 -13.08
CA THR A 43 0.66 2.72 -14.21
C THR A 43 1.95 1.98 -13.86
N THR A 44 2.74 2.48 -12.91
CA THR A 44 3.93 1.79 -12.39
C THR A 44 3.61 0.40 -11.82
N LEU A 45 2.43 0.20 -11.23
CA LEU A 45 2.04 -1.10 -10.68
C LEU A 45 1.88 -2.19 -11.75
N THR A 46 1.64 -1.82 -13.00
CA THR A 46 1.57 -2.77 -14.13
C THR A 46 2.93 -3.42 -14.46
N GLN A 47 4.02 -2.86 -13.94
CA GLN A 47 5.39 -3.37 -14.13
C GLN A 47 5.78 -4.43 -13.08
N GLY A 48 4.88 -4.74 -12.14
CA GLY A 48 5.10 -5.75 -11.11
C GLY A 48 5.40 -7.13 -11.71
N GLN A 49 6.32 -7.85 -11.10
CA GLN A 49 6.70 -9.22 -11.50
C GLN A 49 6.19 -10.23 -10.47
N ASN A 50 6.07 -11.51 -10.86
CA ASN A 50 5.57 -12.59 -9.99
C ASN A 50 4.22 -12.26 -9.31
N THR A 51 3.30 -11.66 -10.06
CA THR A 51 1.97 -11.31 -9.58
C THR A 51 1.14 -12.56 -9.30
N THR A 52 0.47 -12.59 -8.15
CA THR A 52 -0.48 -13.65 -7.79
C THR A 52 -1.85 -13.04 -7.56
N ASP A 53 -2.85 -13.49 -8.31
CA ASP A 53 -4.25 -13.16 -8.02
C ASP A 53 -4.74 -14.04 -6.87
N THR A 54 -5.23 -13.40 -5.81
CA THR A 54 -5.81 -14.11 -4.65
C THR A 54 -7.18 -14.72 -4.96
N GLN A 55 -7.79 -14.34 -6.08
CA GLN A 55 -9.14 -14.73 -6.51
C GLN A 55 -10.20 -14.50 -5.42
N THR A 56 -9.94 -13.55 -4.51
CA THR A 56 -10.80 -13.21 -3.39
C THR A 56 -11.25 -11.76 -3.53
N ASN A 57 -12.52 -11.48 -3.29
CA ASN A 57 -13.00 -10.11 -3.32
C ASN A 57 -12.40 -9.33 -2.15
N LEU A 58 -12.16 -8.03 -2.36
CA LEU A 58 -11.70 -7.15 -1.29
C LEU A 58 -12.69 -7.12 -0.12
N VAL A 59 -14.00 -7.12 -0.40
CA VAL A 59 -15.05 -7.14 0.63
C VAL A 59 -14.97 -8.42 1.47
N ASP A 60 -14.86 -9.58 0.83
CA ASP A 60 -14.76 -10.86 1.53
C ASP A 60 -13.48 -10.92 2.39
N THR A 61 -12.38 -10.35 1.90
CA THR A 61 -11.12 -10.23 2.67
C THR A 61 -11.29 -9.40 3.93
N VAL A 62 -11.99 -8.26 3.83
CA VAL A 62 -12.26 -7.39 4.98
C VAL A 62 -13.20 -8.07 5.97
N VAL A 63 -14.29 -8.69 5.50
CA VAL A 63 -15.23 -9.43 6.36
C VAL A 63 -14.49 -10.52 7.13
N HIS A 64 -13.68 -11.33 6.44
CA HIS A 64 -12.91 -12.40 7.06
C HIS A 64 -11.95 -11.87 8.14
N TYR A 65 -11.27 -10.75 7.88
CA TYR A 65 -10.44 -10.10 8.89
C TYR A 65 -11.24 -9.68 10.13
N LEU A 66 -12.41 -9.08 9.95
CA LEU A 66 -13.27 -8.66 11.06
C LEU A 66 -13.78 -9.84 11.88
N GLU A 67 -14.18 -10.94 11.24
CA GLU A 67 -14.62 -12.16 11.93
C GLU A 67 -13.52 -12.74 12.82
N LEU A 68 -12.27 -12.75 12.35
CA LEU A 68 -11.13 -13.30 13.08
C LEU A 68 -10.62 -12.38 14.20
N ASN A 69 -10.82 -11.07 14.08
CA ASN A 69 -10.19 -10.07 14.96
C ASN A 69 -11.22 -9.25 15.76
N SER A 70 -12.45 -9.74 15.93
CA SER A 70 -13.50 -9.04 16.65
C SER A 70 -13.34 -9.13 18.19
N PRO A 71 -13.57 -8.03 18.93
CA PRO A 71 -13.84 -6.68 18.45
C PRO A 71 -12.59 -6.04 17.86
N VAL A 72 -12.75 -5.30 16.77
CA VAL A 72 -11.64 -4.50 16.21
C VAL A 72 -11.53 -3.16 16.92
N ASP A 73 -10.30 -2.71 17.12
CA ASP A 73 -9.96 -1.40 17.70
C ASP A 73 -8.85 -0.72 16.88
N PRO A 74 -9.16 -0.21 15.67
CA PRO A 74 -8.17 0.42 14.81
C PRO A 74 -7.68 1.74 15.40
N GLN A 75 -6.37 1.98 15.34
CA GLN A 75 -5.74 3.20 15.86
C GLN A 75 -5.08 4.01 14.74
N VAL A 76 -4.95 5.32 14.96
CA VAL A 76 -4.13 6.17 14.09
C VAL A 76 -2.66 5.94 14.44
N GLU A 77 -1.99 5.15 13.61
CA GLU A 77 -0.61 4.70 13.86
C GLU A 77 0.47 5.62 13.26
N GLY A 78 0.08 6.76 12.64
CA GLY A 78 1.04 7.66 12.01
C GLY A 78 1.71 7.08 10.74
N ARG A 79 1.04 6.14 10.05
CA ARG A 79 1.54 5.51 8.81
C ARG A 79 1.72 6.49 7.63
N LEU A 80 1.02 7.62 7.67
CA LEU A 80 1.20 8.76 6.77
C LEU A 80 1.17 10.03 7.62
N THR A 81 2.21 10.84 7.54
CA THR A 81 2.30 12.14 8.20
C THR A 81 2.48 13.24 7.16
N VAL A 82 1.94 14.42 7.47
CA VAL A 82 2.20 15.64 6.72
C VAL A 82 2.97 16.54 7.67
N GLU A 83 4.22 16.79 7.31
CA GLU A 83 5.09 17.77 7.96
C GLU A 83 5.14 19.04 7.09
#